data_AF-A0A915BK36-F1
#
_entry.id   AF-A0A915BK36-F1
#
_cell.length_a   1.000
_cell.length_b   1.000
_cell.length_c   1.000
_cell.angle_alpha   90.00
_cell.angle_beta   90.00
_cell.angle_gamma   90.00
#
_symmetry.space_group_name_H-M   'P 1'
#
loop_
_entity.id
_entity.type
_entity.pdbx_description
1 polymer ?
#
loop_
_entity_poly.entity_id
_entity_poly.type
_entity_poly.pdbx_seq_one_letter_code
_entity_poly.pdbx_strand_id
1 'polypeptide(L)' 'MTFWRSAGITYVRFSQIAAATTRKCIKLKGDAHGKAPASLRITKWENGKPVTKGAE' A
#
# COMPACT_ATOMS: atom_id res chain seq x y z
N MET A 1 1.63 0.00 23.40
CA MET A 1 1.82 -0.52 22.02
C MET A 1 1.05 0.40 21.07
N THR A 2 1.65 0.90 20.00
CA THR A 2 0.93 1.78 19.07
C THR A 2 -0.11 0.99 18.24
N PHE A 3 -1.30 1.55 18.06
CA PHE A 3 -2.45 0.87 17.42
C PHE A 3 -2.13 0.27 16.03
N TRP A 4 -1.35 0.97 15.23
CA TRP A 4 -0.97 0.52 13.88
C TRP A 4 0.01 -0.66 13.90
N ARG A 5 0.74 -0.88 15.01
CA ARG A 5 1.59 -2.06 15.20
C ARG A 5 0.80 -3.31 15.55
N SER A 6 -0.25 -3.19 16.36
CA SER A 6 -1.17 -4.31 16.62
C SER A 6 -1.96 -4.71 15.38
N ALA A 7 -2.21 -3.77 14.46
CA ALA A 7 -2.83 -4.05 13.17
C ALA A 7 -1.89 -4.72 12.13
N GLY A 8 -0.64 -5.03 12.51
CA GLY A 8 0.34 -5.64 11.60
C GLY A 8 0.89 -4.67 10.53
N ILE A 9 0.72 -3.36 10.70
CA ILE A 9 1.12 -2.36 9.71
C ILE A 9 2.52 -1.81 10.05
N THR A 10 3.35 -1.65 9.02
CA THR A 10 4.66 -0.99 9.15
C THR A 10 4.51 0.53 9.25
N TYR A 11 5.51 1.23 9.80
CA TYR A 11 5.46 2.68 9.91
C TYR A 11 5.34 3.36 8.54
N VAL A 12 6.04 2.82 7.54
CA VAL A 12 5.98 3.28 6.14
C VAL A 12 4.56 3.19 5.60
N ARG A 13 3.85 2.10 5.86
CA ARG A 13 2.47 1.94 5.39
C ARG A 13 1.51 2.85 6.15
N PHE A 14 1.72 3.06 7.45
CA PHE A 14 0.96 4.02 8.25
C PHE A 14 1.10 5.46 7.70
N SER A 15 2.33 5.94 7.47
CA SER A 15 2.57 7.30 6.98
C SER A 15 2.03 7.52 5.55
N GLN A 16 2.08 6.50 4.69
CA GLN A 16 1.45 6.53 3.36
C GLN A 16 -0.06 6.72 3.43
N ILE A 17 -0.75 6.04 4.35
CA ILE A 17 -2.20 6.16 4.56
C ILE A 17 -2.57 7.56 5.07
N ALA A 18 -1.81 8.07 6.04
CA ALA A 18 -2.00 9.41 6.56
C ALA A 18 -1.85 10.46 5.44
N ALA A 19 -0.77 10.38 4.66
CA ALA A 19 -0.53 11.28 3.54
C ALA A 19 -1.64 11.21 2.47
N ALA A 20 -2.14 10.02 2.15
CA ALA A 20 -3.25 9.85 1.22
C ALA A 20 -4.55 10.48 1.74
N THR A 21 -4.81 10.38 3.05
CA THR A 21 -5.99 10.97 3.69
C THR A 21 -5.90 12.49 3.69
N THR A 22 -4.75 13.06 4.09
CA THR A 22 -4.52 14.51 4.07
C THR A 22 -4.70 15.11 2.68
N ARG A 23 -4.23 14.43 1.62
CA ARG A 23 -4.44 14.87 0.23
C ARG A 23 -5.89 14.85 -0.22
N LYS A 24 -6.75 14.01 0.36
CA LYS A 24 -8.20 14.01 0.05
C LYS A 24 -8.92 15.18 0.73
N CYS A 25 -8.42 15.63 1.87
CA CYS A 25 -9.03 16.68 2.67
C CYS A 25 -8.66 18.11 2.23
N ILE A 26 -7.71 18.29 1.30
CA ILE A 26 -7.32 19.62 0.82
C ILE A 26 -8.33 20.18 -0.19
N LYS A 27 -8.75 21.44 0.01
CA LYS A 27 -9.71 22.14 -0.86
C LYS A 27 -9.14 22.47 -2.24
N LEU A 28 -7.85 22.80 -2.29
CA LEU A 28 -7.12 23.07 -3.53
C LEU A 28 -6.56 21.75 -4.07
N LYS A 29 -7.34 21.08 -4.91
CA LYS A 29 -6.94 19.87 -5.64
C LYS A 29 -5.97 20.21 -6.78
N GLY A 30 -4.82 20.80 -6.47
CA GLY A 30 -3.69 20.85 -7.42
C GLY A 30 -3.23 19.43 -7.79
N ASP A 31 -2.13 19.29 -8.53
CA ASP A 31 -1.52 18.00 -8.99
C ASP A 31 -1.20 16.95 -7.89
N ALA A 32 -1.65 17.17 -6.65
CA ALA A 32 -1.64 16.24 -5.51
C ALA A 32 -2.34 14.89 -5.77
N HIS A 33 -3.03 14.73 -6.89
CA HIS A 33 -3.56 13.44 -7.37
C HIS A 33 -2.47 12.47 -7.90
N GLY A 34 -1.20 12.91 -7.98
CA GLY A 34 -0.12 12.22 -8.69
C GLY A 34 0.58 11.04 -7.99
N LYS A 35 -0.13 10.14 -7.32
CA LYS A 35 0.44 8.79 -7.07
C LYS A 35 -0.52 7.75 -7.63
N ALA A 36 -0.29 7.41 -8.90
CA ALA A 36 -0.88 6.22 -9.50
C ALA A 36 -0.66 5.01 -8.58
N PRO A 37 -1.65 4.11 -8.44
CA PRO A 37 -1.44 2.88 -7.71
C PRO A 37 -0.22 2.17 -8.29
N ALA A 38 0.72 1.77 -7.42
CA ALA A 38 1.88 1.00 -7.87
C ALA A 38 1.36 -0.31 -8.47
N SER A 39 1.42 -0.46 -9.79
CA SER A 39 1.00 -1.66 -10.53
C SER A 39 2.04 -2.79 -10.42
N LEU A 40 2.57 -3.01 -9.22
CA LEU A 40 3.57 -4.04 -8.99
C LEU A 40 2.89 -5.38 -8.79
N ARG A 41 3.15 -6.32 -9.70
CA ARG A 41 2.78 -7.73 -9.51
C ARG A 41 3.82 -8.39 -8.60
N ILE A 42 3.41 -8.73 -7.38
CA ILE A 42 4.25 -9.49 -6.45
C ILE A 42 3.96 -10.97 -6.68
N THR A 43 4.97 -11.72 -7.13
CA THR A 43 4.90 -13.19 -7.27
C THR A 43 5.71 -13.82 -6.15
N LYS A 44 5.08 -14.69 -5.36
CA LYS A 44 5.79 -15.48 -4.34
C LYS A 44 6.50 -16.64 -5.04
N TRP A 45 7.76 -16.88 -4.70
CA TRP A 45 8.54 -18.01 -5.20
C TRP A 45 8.87 -18.95 -4.06
N GLU A 46 8.68 -20.24 -4.27
CA GLU A 46 9.03 -21.29 -3.30
C GLU A 46 9.69 -22.45 -4.06
N ASN A 47 10.75 -23.05 -3.50
CA ASN A 47 11.47 -24.19 -4.08
C ASN A 47 11.85 -24.00 -5.57
N GLY A 48 12.19 -22.76 -5.97
CA GLY A 48 12.61 -22.43 -7.33
C GLY A 48 11.49 -22.28 -8.36
N LYS A 49 10.21 -22.36 -7.96
CA LYS A 49 9.07 -22.16 -8.87
C LYS A 49 8.16 -21.01 -8.38
N PRO A 50 7.62 -20.20 -9.30
CA PRO A 50 6.63 -19.19 -8.94
C PRO A 50 5.34 -19.88 -8.48
N VAL A 51 4.84 -19.48 -7.31
CA VAL A 51 3.54 -19.92 -6.82
C VAL A 51 2.47 -19.15 -7.59
N THR A 52 1.97 -19.74 -8.68
CA THR A 52 0.82 -19.19 -9.41
C THR A 52 -0.43 -19.48 -8.59
N LYS A 53 -1.02 -18.46 -7.94
CA LYS A 53 -2.41 -18.55 -7.49
C LYS A 53 -3.32 -18.57 -8.73
N GLY A 54 -3.54 -19.75 -9.28
CA GLY A 54 -4.54 -20.03 -10.30
C GLY A 54 -5.16 -21.39 -9.98
N ALA A 55 -6.49 -21.41 -9.87
CA ALA A 55 -7.39 -22.52 -9.50
C ALA A 55 -7.74 -22.63 -7.99
N GLU A 56 -8.56 -21.69 -7.51
CA GLU A 56 -9.81 -22.02 -6.79
C GLU A 56 -10.89 -21.01 -7.23
#